data_AF-A0A9D4LLM8-F1
#
_entry.id   AF-A0A9D4LLM8-F1
#
_cell.length_a   1.000
_cell.length_b   1.000
_cell.length_c   1.000
_cell.angle_alpha   90.00
_cell.angle_beta   90.00
_cell.angle_gamma   90.00
#
_symmetry.space_group_name_H-M   'P 1'
#
loop_
_entity.id
_entity.type
_entity.pdbx_description
1 polymer ?
#
loop_
_entity_poly.entity_id
_entity_poly.type
_entity_poly.pdbx_seq_one_letter_code
_entity_poly.pdbx_strand_id
1 'polypeptide(L)' 'MTPRTVICHEHFLESDFKKALGSKRWTLEPGVEPSVFNWSKVSERKPPKNRLPLSPSKDQANLMVDAPVSPDNHPEFVS' A
#
# COMPACT_ATOMS: atom_id res chain seq x y z
N MET A 1 -10.76 -1.63 -14.99
CA MET A 1 -11.98 -1.65 -14.15
C MET A 1 -11.56 -1.42 -12.70
N THR A 2 -12.01 -0.35 -12.07
CA THR A 2 -11.78 -0.15 -10.63
C THR A 2 -12.74 -1.04 -9.84
N PRO A 3 -12.27 -1.76 -8.80
CA PRO A 3 -13.17 -2.52 -7.93
C PRO A 3 -14.10 -1.52 -7.25
N ARG A 4 -15.40 -1.62 -7.54
CA ARG A 4 -16.42 -0.84 -6.86
C ARG A 4 -16.71 -1.54 -5.54
N THR A 5 -16.57 -0.84 -4.43
CA THR A 5 -17.07 -1.30 -3.14
C THR A 5 -18.58 -1.42 -3.23
N VAL A 6 -19.07 -2.66 -3.34
CA VAL A 6 -20.51 -2.94 -3.32
C VAL A 6 -20.93 -2.89 -1.87
N ILE A 7 -21.80 -1.95 -1.53
CA ILE A 7 -22.40 -1.87 -0.20
C ILE A 7 -23.38 -3.05 -0.09
N CYS A 8 -23.15 -3.96 0.85
CA CYS A 8 -23.94 -5.16 1.03
C CYS A 8 -24.53 -5.25 2.45
N HIS A 9 -25.65 -5.98 2.56
CA HIS A 9 -26.34 -6.26 3.83
C HIS A 9 -25.49 -7.09 4.82
N GLU A 10 -24.33 -7.59 4.40
CA GLU A 10 -23.41 -8.34 5.28
C GLU A 10 -22.66 -7.44 6.27
N HIS A 11 -22.54 -6.14 5.98
CA HIS A 11 -21.73 -5.21 6.78
C HIS A 11 -22.57 -4.09 7.43
N PHE A 12 -23.74 -3.79 6.88
CA PHE A 12 -24.60 -2.67 7.28
C PHE A 12 -26.04 -3.17 7.50
N LEU A 13 -26.74 -2.57 8.46
CA LEU A 13 -28.15 -2.88 8.71
C LEU A 13 -29.01 -2.25 7.62
N GLU A 14 -30.17 -2.84 7.34
CA GLU A 14 -31.11 -2.28 6.35
C GLU A 14 -31.57 -0.86 6.72
N SER A 15 -31.62 -0.54 8.02
CA SER A 15 -31.90 0.80 8.55
C SER A 15 -30.88 1.86 8.15
N ASP A 16 -29.65 1.45 7.84
CA ASP A 16 -28.56 2.36 7.50
C ASP A 16 -28.61 2.79 6.03
N PHE A 17 -29.46 2.13 5.22
CA PHE A 17 -29.61 2.41 3.81
C PHE A 17 -30.74 3.41 3.56
N LYS A 18 -30.38 4.50 2.90
CA LYS A 18 -31.30 5.48 2.34
C LYS A 18 -31.59 5.15 0.87
N LYS A 19 -32.86 5.03 0.54
CA LYS A 19 -33.32 4.91 -0.85
C LYS A 19 -33.65 6.30 -1.39
N ALA A 20 -32.86 6.77 -2.36
CA ALA A 20 -33.16 8.04 -3.04
C ALA A 20 -34.40 7.86 -3.93
N LEU A 21 -35.34 8.80 -3.86
CA LEU A 21 -36.55 8.79 -4.67
C LEU A 21 -36.18 8.86 -6.16
N GLY A 22 -36.65 7.89 -6.96
CA GLY A 22 -36.35 7.81 -8.40
C GLY A 22 -35.02 7.11 -8.77
N SER A 23 -34.22 6.70 -7.78
CA SER A 23 -33.00 5.93 -8.03
C SER A 23 -33.20 4.45 -7.70
N LYS A 24 -32.69 3.55 -8.55
CA LYS A 24 -32.56 2.12 -8.23
C LYS A 24 -31.41 1.84 -7.26
N ARG A 25 -30.60 2.85 -6.91
CA ARG A 25 -29.41 2.69 -6.07
C ARG A 25 -29.72 3.08 -4.63
N TRP A 26 -29.22 2.26 -3.72
CA TRP A 26 -29.23 2.48 -2.29
C TRP A 26 -27.92 3.16 -1.89
N THR A 27 -27.99 4.07 -0.93
CA THR A 27 -26.84 4.80 -0.39
C THR A 27 -26.87 4.73 1.13
N LEU A 28 -25.73 4.70 1.80
CA LEU A 28 -25.71 4.76 3.26
C LEU A 28 -25.97 6.19 3.75
N GLU A 29 -26.56 6.31 4.93
CA GLU A 29 -26.58 7.60 5.63
C GLU A 29 -25.15 8.07 5.95
N PRO A 30 -24.88 9.39 5.94
CA PRO A 30 -23.56 9.91 6.28
C PRO A 30 -23.14 9.53 7.70
N GLY A 31 -21.91 9.04 7.87
CA GLY A 31 -21.35 8.70 9.18
C GLY A 31 -21.75 7.32 9.72
N VAL A 32 -22.46 6.50 8.95
CA VAL A 32 -22.73 5.11 9.32
C VAL A 32 -21.43 4.30 9.31
N GLU A 33 -21.17 3.64 10.43
CA GLU A 33 -20.14 2.63 10.55
C GLU A 33 -20.72 1.22 10.30
N PRO A 34 -19.93 0.28 9.73
CA PRO A 34 -20.41 -1.07 9.48
C PRO A 34 -20.65 -1.80 10.81
N SER A 35 -21.92 -1.94 11.16
CA SER A 35 -22.40 -2.51 12.42
C SER A 35 -22.13 -4.00 12.57
N VAL A 36 -22.11 -4.74 11.45
CA VAL A 36 -21.84 -6.19 11.42
C VAL A 36 -20.35 -6.47 11.27
N PHE A 37 -19.52 -5.44 11.09
CA PHE A 37 -18.08 -5.62 11.02
C PHE A 37 -17.54 -5.92 12.42
N ASN A 38 -17.13 -7.16 12.62
CA ASN A 38 -16.57 -7.61 13.88
C ASN A 38 -15.14 -7.04 14.02
N TRP A 39 -15.01 -5.82 14.55
CA TRP A 39 -13.73 -5.16 14.82
C TRP A 39 -12.82 -5.98 15.75
N SER A 40 -13.43 -6.82 16.59
CA SER A 40 -12.72 -7.75 17.49
C SER A 40 -12.23 -9.02 16.82
N LYS A 41 -12.64 -9.34 15.58
CA LYS A 41 -12.00 -10.41 14.81
C LYS A 41 -10.66 -9.89 14.31
N VAL A 42 -9.63 -10.14 15.12
CA VAL A 42 -8.25 -10.08 14.67
C VAL A 42 -8.09 -11.14 13.58
N SER A 43 -8.24 -10.74 12.33
CA SER A 43 -7.81 -11.59 11.23
C SER A 43 -6.31 -11.77 11.38
N GLU A 44 -5.87 -13.02 11.53
CA GLU A 44 -4.47 -13.38 11.52
C GLU A 44 -3.88 -12.92 10.17
N ARG A 45 -3.24 -11.75 10.19
CA ARG A 45 -2.57 -11.23 9.00
C ARG A 45 -1.47 -12.21 8.64
N LYS A 46 -1.45 -12.62 7.36
CA LYS A 46 -0.31 -13.39 6.85
C LYS A 46 0.97 -12.57 7.09
N PRO A 47 2.05 -13.20 7.58
CA PRO A 47 3.31 -12.51 7.76
C PRO A 47 3.79 -11.93 6.41
N PRO A 48 4.57 -10.84 6.43
CA PRO A 48 5.17 -10.28 5.23
C PRO A 48 5.95 -11.36 4.46
N LYS A 49 5.93 -11.29 3.13
CA LYS A 49 6.76 -12.19 2.31
C LYS A 49 8.23 -11.93 2.62
N ASN A 50 8.98 -13.00 2.92
CA ASN A 50 10.43 -12.92 3.05
C ASN A 50 11.04 -12.34 1.77
N ARG A 51 11.81 -11.27 1.91
CA ARG A 51 12.57 -10.69 0.82
C ARG A 51 13.86 -11.50 0.69
N LEU A 52 14.06 -12.14 -0.45
CA LEU A 52 15.37 -12.70 -0.79
C LEU A 52 16.32 -11.52 -1.10
N PRO A 53 17.59 -11.60 -0.69
CA PRO A 53 18.58 -10.64 -1.16
C PRO A 53 18.60 -10.68 -2.69
N LEU A 54 18.60 -9.50 -3.34
CA LEU A 54 18.88 -9.45 -4.76
C LEU A 54 20.29 -10.05 -4.95
N SER A 55 20.36 -11.21 -5.59
CA SER A 55 21.61 -11.62 -6.21
C SER A 55 21.98 -10.53 -7.22
N PRO A 56 23.23 -10.03 -7.24
CA PRO A 56 23.65 -9.15 -8.31
C PRO A 56 23.35 -9.85 -9.63
N SER A 57 22.56 -9.22 -10.49
CA SER A 57 22.43 -9.69 -11.86
C SER A 57 23.83 -9.73 -12.47
N LYS A 58 24.11 -10.76 -13.28
CA LYS A 58 25.40 -10.88 -13.99
C LYS A 58 25.73 -9.65 -14.85
N ASP A 59 24.74 -8.81 -15.12
CA ASP A 59 24.87 -7.57 -15.89
C ASP A 59 25.48 -6.40 -15.10
N GLN A 60 25.54 -6.44 -13.76
CA GLN A 60 26.18 -5.40 -12.96
C GLN A 60 27.64 -5.69 -12.57
N ALA A 61 28.18 -6.86 -12.93
CA ALA A 61 29.59 -7.17 -12.69
C ALA A 61 30.56 -6.38 -13.60
N ASN A 62 30.05 -5.70 -14.64
CA ASN A 62 30.87 -4.99 -15.64
C ASN A 62 30.91 -3.46 -15.49
N LEU A 63 30.36 -2.89 -14.42
CA LEU A 63 30.38 -1.42 -14.18
C LEU A 63 31.33 -0.97 -13.07
N MET A 64 32.19 -1.87 -12.56
CA MET A 64 33.13 -1.57 -11.48
C MET A 64 34.57 -1.96 -11.81
N VAL A 65 34.93 -1.91 -13.08
CA VAL A 65 36.32 -1.82 -13.56
C VAL A 65 36.46 -0.48 -14.28
N ASP A 66 37.51 0.25 -13.95
CA ASP A 66 37.95 1.52 -14.53
C ASP A 66 37.25 2.80 -14.03
N ALA A 67 37.30 3.03 -12.71
CA ALA A 67 37.53 4.39 -12.23
C ALA A 67 39.03 4.54 -11.95
N PRO A 68 39.79 5.34 -12.73
CA PRO A 68 41.14 5.70 -12.32
C PRO A 68 41.04 6.47 -10.99
N VAL A 69 41.60 5.88 -9.94
CA VAL A 69 41.95 6.62 -8.72
C VAL A 69 42.86 7.77 -9.17
N SER A 70 42.30 8.99 -9.22
CA SER A 70 43.13 10.18 -9.26
C SER A 70 43.77 10.32 -7.87
N PRO A 71 45.11 10.31 -7.77
CA PRO A 71 45.75 10.73 -6.55
C PRO A 71 45.72 12.26 -6.47
N ASP A 72 45.65 12.75 -5.24
CA ASP A 72 45.97 14.12 -4.83
C ASP A 72 45.01 15.25 -5.21
N ASN A 73 44.15 15.59 -4.25
CA ASN A 73 43.92 16.99 -3.90
C ASN A 73 43.71 17.12 -2.39
N HIS A 74 44.82 17.28 -1.67
CA HIS A 74 44.82 17.84 -0.33
C HIS A 74 44.63 19.36 -0.46
N PRO A 75 43.56 19.98 0.08
CA PRO A 75 43.60 21.42 0.27
C PRO A 75 44.54 21.73 1.43
N GLU A 76 45.66 22.38 1.14
CA GLU A 76 46.48 23.03 2.17
C GLU A 76 45.64 24.11 2.85
N PHE A 77 45.41 23.94 4.15
CA PHE A 77 44.77 24.95 4.99
C PHE A 77 45.85 25.97 5.38
N VAL A 78 45.96 27.05 4.60
CA VAL A 78 46.80 28.19 4.96
C VAL A 78 46.10 28.93 6.10
N SER A 79 46.78 29.01 7.24
CA SER A 79 46.34 29.69 8.48
C SER A 79 46.38 31.21 8.39
#